data_AF-A0A355UH26-F1
#
_entry.id   AF-A0A355UH26-F1
#
_cell.length_a   1.000
_cell.length_b   1.000
_cell.length_c   1.000
_cell.angle_alpha   90.00
_cell.angle_beta   90.00
_cell.angle_gamma   90.00
#
_symmetry.space_group_name_H-M   'P 1'
#
loop_
_entity.id
_entity.type
_entity.pdbx_description
1 polymer ?
#
loop_
_entity_poly.entity_id
_entity_poly.type
_entity_poly.pdbx_seq_one_letter_code
_entity_poly.pdbx_strand_id
1 'polypeptide(L)'
;ENDKIETLRKATLQEIKSAPKDAYKEYFKNIHARTPLKKNLTLDITTKATNDNNSKAPLEVPSDMIYPGEFDEVQAVMMTWPYITRTVSGDQDASQWFEGKGIAYNGNTLVDVYSVPYLGNDDFADVFRKLAYGIQQYSQVWINIWNASDSTLILQDMTQKGMPLTNYRFFINNGNSFWYRDCGPVAFYYGEEDQIGFMDFEYYGGRPLDDLIAKRIGEQAGFPVYTTTIEYEGGNILVDGLGSLFTSSAVYALNADRYGLYYLTPTNQLGQQSKTPLSKQQVNDSLTHLMNLDRCVVLPELLYDGGTGHIDLYADMVDE
;
A
#
# COMPACT_ATOMS: atom_id res chain seq x y z
N GLU A 1 -24.27 12.27 12.03
CA GLU A 1 -22.82 12.00 12.11
C GLU A 1 -22.10 12.39 10.83
N ASN A 2 -22.58 11.97 9.66
CA ASN A 2 -22.04 12.39 8.35
C ASN A 2 -21.92 13.91 8.19
N ASP A 3 -22.92 14.69 8.59
CA ASP A 3 -22.85 16.17 8.51
C ASP A 3 -21.73 16.76 9.39
N LYS A 4 -21.44 16.13 10.53
CA LYS A 4 -20.34 16.53 11.42
C LYS A 4 -19.01 16.23 10.75
N ILE A 5 -18.83 15.03 10.21
CA ILE A 5 -17.60 14.62 9.50
C ILE A 5 -17.34 15.53 8.31
N GLU A 6 -18.35 15.84 7.50
CA GLU A 6 -18.19 16.73 6.35
C GLU A 6 -17.83 18.16 6.76
N THR A 7 -18.38 18.65 7.87
CA THR A 7 -18.00 19.95 8.45
C THR A 7 -16.55 19.96 8.91
N LEU A 8 -16.10 18.90 9.59
CA LEU A 8 -14.72 18.73 10.03
C LEU A 8 -13.75 18.67 8.83
N ARG A 9 -14.06 17.83 7.82
CA ARG A 9 -13.27 17.72 6.58
C ARG A 9 -13.08 19.07 5.89
N LYS A 10 -14.14 19.88 5.79
CA LYS A 10 -14.07 21.23 5.22
C LYS A 10 -13.17 22.14 6.03
N ALA A 11 -13.27 22.12 7.36
CA ALA A 11 -12.44 22.94 8.23
C ALA A 11 -10.95 22.57 8.11
N THR A 12 -10.61 21.28 8.16
CA THR A 12 -9.23 20.79 8.01
C THR A 12 -8.66 21.12 6.63
N LEU A 13 -9.45 21.01 5.57
CA LEU A 13 -8.99 21.37 4.23
C LEU A 13 -8.61 22.87 4.14
N GLN A 14 -9.39 23.75 4.77
CA GLN A 14 -9.05 25.18 4.83
C GLN A 14 -7.78 25.42 5.65
N GLU A 15 -7.63 24.73 6.77
CA GLU A 15 -6.40 24.76 7.57
C GLU A 15 -5.19 24.35 6.73
N ILE A 16 -5.23 23.19 6.06
CA ILE A 16 -4.16 22.67 5.19
C ILE A 16 -3.75 23.71 4.13
N LYS A 17 -4.72 24.34 3.47
CA LYS A 17 -4.46 25.33 2.41
C LYS A 17 -3.86 26.63 2.95
N SER A 18 -4.21 27.01 4.18
CA SER A 18 -3.71 28.22 4.84
C SER A 18 -2.42 28.02 5.64
N ALA A 19 -2.04 26.76 5.88
CA ALA A 19 -0.90 26.41 6.69
C ALA A 19 0.42 26.93 6.07
N PRO A 20 1.38 27.37 6.90
CA PRO A 20 2.70 27.74 6.40
C PRO A 20 3.40 26.54 5.77
N LYS A 21 4.36 26.81 4.89
CA LYS A 21 5.23 25.78 4.32
C LYS A 21 5.82 24.91 5.45
N ASP A 22 5.86 23.60 5.23
CA ASP A 22 6.37 22.57 6.14
C ASP A 22 5.56 22.34 7.44
N ALA A 23 4.38 22.95 7.62
CA ALA A 23 3.55 22.75 8.82
C ALA A 23 3.21 21.28 9.10
N TYR A 24 3.08 20.46 8.06
CA TYR A 24 2.74 19.03 8.15
C TYR A 24 3.96 18.11 8.00
N LYS A 25 5.17 18.66 7.91
CA LYS A 25 6.38 17.85 7.75
C LYS A 25 6.56 16.85 8.89
N GLU A 26 6.29 17.30 10.12
CA GLU A 26 6.39 16.46 11.31
C GLU A 26 5.24 15.45 11.41
N TYR A 27 4.05 15.81 10.94
CA TYR A 27 2.93 14.87 10.78
C TYR A 27 3.33 13.70 9.88
N PHE A 28 3.82 13.97 8.67
CA PHE A 28 4.19 12.91 7.73
C PHE A 28 5.36 12.07 8.24
N LYS A 29 6.36 12.69 8.88
CA LYS A 29 7.46 11.96 9.51
C LYS A 29 7.02 11.01 10.63
N ASN A 30 5.98 11.35 11.37
CA ASN A 30 5.60 10.59 12.56
C ASN A 30 4.46 9.59 12.31
N ILE A 31 3.47 9.97 11.52
CA ILE A 31 2.26 9.17 11.24
C ILE A 31 2.50 8.20 10.08
N HIS A 32 3.25 8.64 9.07
CA HIS A 32 3.47 7.87 7.85
C HIS A 32 4.87 7.25 7.76
N ALA A 33 5.73 7.47 8.78
CA ALA A 33 6.97 6.72 8.88
C ALA A 33 6.68 5.22 8.85
N ARG A 34 7.43 4.52 8.00
CA ARG A 34 7.50 3.07 8.09
C ARG A 34 8.08 2.75 9.46
N THR A 35 7.25 2.14 10.29
CA THR A 35 7.64 1.76 11.64
C THR A 35 8.43 0.45 11.49
N PRO A 36 9.74 0.41 11.83
CA PRO A 36 10.48 -0.85 11.83
C PRO A 36 9.72 -1.86 12.70
N LEU A 37 9.83 -3.15 12.35
CA LEU A 37 9.19 -4.38 12.89
C LEU A 37 9.02 -4.55 14.43
N LYS A 38 9.20 -3.52 15.27
CA LYS A 38 9.23 -3.59 16.74
C LYS A 38 8.70 -2.34 17.44
N LYS A 39 7.63 -1.69 16.97
CA LYS A 39 6.86 -0.88 17.92
C LYS A 39 6.05 -1.89 18.74
N ASN A 40 6.57 -2.20 19.93
CA ASN A 40 5.81 -2.83 21.00
C ASN A 40 4.65 -1.89 21.34
N LEU A 41 3.61 -1.91 20.51
CA LEU A 41 2.36 -1.29 20.82
C LEU A 41 1.76 -2.16 21.92
N THR A 42 1.77 -1.65 23.15
CA THR A 42 1.01 -2.21 24.27
C THR A 42 -0.48 -1.97 23.99
N LEU A 43 -1.00 -2.67 22.99
CA LEU A 43 -2.41 -2.72 22.64
C LEU A 43 -2.99 -3.96 23.30
N ASP A 44 -4.19 -3.85 23.87
CA ASP A 44 -4.97 -4.99 24.33
C ASP A 44 -5.49 -5.75 23.11
N ILE A 45 -4.61 -6.52 22.47
CA ILE A 45 -4.91 -7.31 21.29
C ILE A 45 -5.62 -8.59 21.75
N THR A 46 -6.86 -8.76 21.31
CA THR A 46 -7.54 -10.05 21.43
C THR A 46 -6.99 -10.99 20.36
N THR A 47 -6.10 -11.91 20.76
CA THR A 47 -5.56 -12.94 19.88
C THR A 47 -6.63 -14.01 19.62
N LYS A 48 -6.96 -14.26 18.36
CA LYS A 48 -7.80 -15.42 17.99
C LYS A 48 -6.87 -16.62 17.75
N ALA A 49 -7.21 -17.75 18.36
CA ALA A 49 -6.52 -19.02 18.13
C ALA A 49 -6.73 -19.49 16.69
N THR A 50 -5.60 -19.70 16.00
CA THR A 50 -5.33 -20.58 14.84
C THR A 50 -6.41 -20.69 13.75
N ASN A 51 -6.04 -20.31 12.53
CA ASN A 51 -6.54 -21.00 11.35
C ASN A 51 -6.09 -22.47 11.45
N ASP A 52 -7.04 -23.41 11.40
CA ASP A 52 -6.75 -24.85 11.36
C ASP A 52 -5.82 -25.15 10.16
N ASN A 53 -4.59 -25.56 10.46
CA ASN A 53 -3.63 -26.07 9.47
C ASN A 53 -4.06 -27.47 9.02
N ASN A 54 -5.13 -27.54 8.24
CA ASN A 54 -5.21 -28.56 7.19
C ASN A 54 -4.41 -28.00 6.02
N SER A 55 -3.46 -28.77 5.48
CA SER A 55 -2.63 -28.38 4.34
C SER A 55 -3.52 -27.92 3.18
N LYS A 56 -3.72 -26.60 3.05
CA LYS A 56 -4.36 -26.04 1.87
C LYS A 56 -3.40 -26.27 0.71
N ALA A 57 -3.94 -26.69 -0.42
CA ALA A 57 -3.16 -26.74 -1.64
C ALA A 57 -2.54 -25.36 -1.91
N PRO A 58 -1.36 -25.29 -2.57
CA PRO A 58 -0.82 -24.03 -3.05
C PRO A 58 -1.87 -23.26 -3.84
N LEU A 59 -1.81 -21.92 -3.80
CA LEU A 59 -2.71 -21.08 -4.60
C LEU A 59 -2.59 -21.48 -6.08
N GLU A 60 -3.70 -21.79 -6.71
CA GLU A 60 -3.74 -22.04 -8.15
C GLU A 60 -3.59 -20.72 -8.90
N VAL A 61 -2.55 -20.64 -9.73
CA VAL A 61 -2.17 -19.50 -10.56
C VAL A 61 -1.93 -20.00 -11.99
N PRO A 62 -2.04 -19.16 -13.03
CA PRO A 62 -1.67 -19.56 -14.39
C PRO A 62 -0.24 -20.11 -14.44
N SER A 63 -0.02 -21.17 -15.21
CA SER A 63 1.29 -21.85 -15.27
C SER A 63 2.30 -21.17 -16.21
N ASP A 64 1.85 -20.15 -16.94
CA ASP A 64 2.57 -19.44 -18.00
C ASP A 64 2.63 -17.93 -17.70
N MET A 65 2.58 -17.55 -16.42
CA MET A 65 2.70 -16.15 -16.03
C MET A 65 4.07 -15.59 -16.42
N ILE A 66 4.08 -14.37 -16.94
CA ILE A 66 5.27 -13.57 -17.19
C ILE A 66 5.13 -12.28 -16.42
N TYR A 67 6.07 -12.03 -15.51
CA TYR A 67 6.16 -10.76 -14.78
C TYR A 67 7.08 -9.83 -15.57
N PRO A 68 6.53 -8.79 -16.23
CA PRO A 68 7.33 -7.91 -17.07
C PRO A 68 8.34 -7.12 -16.25
N GLY A 69 9.46 -6.77 -16.88
CA GLY A 69 10.40 -5.79 -16.32
C GLY A 69 9.76 -4.41 -16.24
N GLU A 70 10.22 -3.54 -15.33
CA GLU A 70 9.67 -2.17 -15.22
C GLU A 70 9.98 -1.30 -16.46
N PHE A 71 10.90 -1.76 -17.33
CA PHE A 71 11.23 -1.16 -18.61
C PHE A 71 10.27 -1.54 -19.76
N ASP A 72 9.39 -2.52 -19.56
CA ASP A 72 8.38 -2.92 -20.57
C ASP A 72 7.28 -1.86 -20.74
N GLU A 73 6.40 -2.05 -21.73
CA GLU A 73 5.31 -1.13 -22.01
C GLU A 73 4.32 -1.03 -20.83
N VAL A 74 4.17 0.19 -20.30
CA VAL A 74 3.27 0.47 -19.18
C VAL A 74 1.96 1.12 -19.65
N GLN A 75 0.84 0.42 -19.47
CA GLN A 75 -0.50 0.95 -19.78
C GLN A 75 -0.96 2.03 -18.78
N ALA A 76 -0.60 1.86 -17.51
CA ALA A 76 -0.94 2.78 -16.44
C ALA A 76 0.05 2.70 -15.28
N VAL A 77 0.29 3.81 -14.59
CA VAL A 77 1.05 3.83 -13.33
C VAL A 77 0.11 4.18 -12.19
N MET A 78 0.14 3.37 -11.14
CA MET A 78 -0.68 3.58 -9.95
C MET A 78 0.04 4.43 -8.91
N MET A 79 -0.71 5.34 -8.31
CA MET A 79 -0.33 6.11 -7.14
C MET A 79 -1.53 6.31 -6.21
N THR A 80 -1.28 6.82 -5.01
CA THR A 80 -2.33 7.41 -4.17
C THR A 80 -2.09 8.90 -4.01
N TRP A 81 -3.12 9.59 -3.56
CA TRP A 81 -2.93 10.91 -2.95
C TRP A 81 -2.51 10.78 -1.48
N PRO A 82 -1.68 11.67 -0.93
CA PRO A 82 -1.41 11.73 0.51
C PRO A 82 -2.64 12.23 1.26
N TYR A 83 -2.84 11.73 2.49
CA TYR A 83 -3.96 12.10 3.35
C TYR A 83 -3.51 12.51 4.75
N ILE A 84 -4.25 13.43 5.35
CA ILE A 84 -4.23 13.72 6.78
C ILE A 84 -5.44 13.05 7.41
N THR A 85 -5.25 12.35 8.52
CA THR A 85 -6.30 11.73 9.32
C THR A 85 -6.37 12.37 10.70
N ARG A 86 -7.58 12.66 11.17
CA ARG A 86 -7.85 13.20 12.51
C ARG A 86 -9.02 12.51 13.20
N THR A 87 -9.07 12.60 14.53
CA THR A 87 -10.17 12.05 15.33
C THR A 87 -11.44 12.88 15.19
N VAL A 88 -12.60 12.22 15.13
CA VAL A 88 -13.92 12.88 15.10
C VAL A 88 -14.27 13.53 16.45
N SER A 89 -13.71 13.02 17.54
CA SER A 89 -14.03 13.46 18.91
C SER A 89 -13.28 14.72 19.35
N GLY A 90 -12.09 15.00 18.81
CA GLY A 90 -11.25 16.09 19.30
C GLY A 90 -10.29 16.69 18.27
N ASP A 91 -10.45 16.36 16.99
CA ASP A 91 -9.60 16.85 15.89
C ASP A 91 -8.09 16.65 16.10
N GLN A 92 -7.73 15.55 16.75
CA GLN A 92 -6.34 15.19 17.01
C GLN A 92 -5.80 14.39 15.84
N ASP A 93 -4.54 14.61 15.47
CA ASP A 93 -3.85 13.80 14.47
C ASP A 93 -3.92 12.31 14.83
N ALA A 94 -4.23 11.50 13.84
CA ALA A 94 -4.47 10.07 13.98
C ALA A 94 -3.94 9.31 12.76
N SER A 95 -3.81 7.99 12.91
CA SER A 95 -3.60 7.05 11.81
C SER A 95 -4.91 6.32 11.53
N GLN A 96 -5.37 6.31 10.29
CA GLN A 96 -6.50 5.47 9.89
C GLN A 96 -6.02 4.01 9.79
N TRP A 97 -6.71 3.10 10.46
CA TRP A 97 -6.36 1.67 10.49
C TRP A 97 -7.42 0.84 9.77
N PHE A 98 -8.70 1.19 9.92
CA PHE A 98 -9.83 0.59 9.21
C PHE A 98 -10.75 1.69 8.66
N GLU A 99 -11.79 1.32 7.91
CA GLU A 99 -12.76 2.29 7.39
C GLU A 99 -13.43 3.06 8.53
N GLY A 100 -13.18 4.38 8.60
CA GLY A 100 -13.71 5.26 9.65
C GLY A 100 -13.13 5.05 11.06
N LYS A 101 -12.19 4.11 11.25
CA LYS A 101 -11.58 3.81 12.55
C LYS A 101 -10.07 3.94 12.52
N GLY A 102 -9.50 4.51 13.57
CA GLY A 102 -8.06 4.73 13.67
C GLY A 102 -7.61 4.91 15.11
N ILE A 103 -6.32 5.18 15.28
CA ILE A 103 -5.71 5.44 16.59
C ILE A 103 -5.13 6.85 16.57
N ALA A 104 -5.47 7.66 17.57
CA ALA A 104 -4.86 8.98 17.75
C ALA A 104 -3.34 8.84 17.94
N TYR A 105 -2.54 9.83 17.55
CA TYR A 105 -1.07 9.75 17.58
C TYR A 105 -0.49 9.30 18.94
N ASN A 106 -1.12 9.71 20.05
CA ASN A 106 -0.75 9.33 21.42
C ASN A 106 -1.80 8.42 22.10
N GLY A 107 -2.69 7.82 21.32
CA GLY A 107 -3.75 6.93 21.78
C GLY A 107 -3.36 5.46 21.72
N ASN A 108 -4.16 4.62 22.38
CA ASN A 108 -4.04 3.17 22.37
C ASN A 108 -5.38 2.45 22.14
N THR A 109 -6.41 3.20 21.73
CA THR A 109 -7.75 2.66 21.46
C THR A 109 -8.21 3.09 20.07
N LEU A 110 -9.02 2.23 19.44
CA LEU A 110 -9.68 2.57 18.20
C LEU A 110 -10.78 3.61 18.46
N VAL A 111 -10.72 4.70 17.72
CA VAL A 111 -11.68 5.81 17.76
C VAL A 111 -12.17 6.13 16.35
N ASP A 112 -13.28 6.85 16.27
CA ASP A 112 -13.77 7.38 15.00
C ASP A 112 -12.79 8.41 14.45
N VAL A 113 -12.43 8.23 13.18
CA VAL A 113 -11.52 9.13 12.46
C VAL A 113 -12.13 9.54 11.13
N TYR A 114 -11.63 10.64 10.61
CA TYR A 114 -11.91 11.10 9.25
C TYR A 114 -10.59 11.52 8.60
N SER A 115 -10.56 11.47 7.28
CA SER A 115 -9.35 11.73 6.49
C SER A 115 -9.64 12.78 5.43
N VAL A 116 -8.66 13.60 5.06
CA VAL A 116 -8.76 14.68 4.07
C VAL A 116 -7.56 14.61 3.13
N PRO A 117 -7.73 14.73 1.80
CA PRO A 117 -6.60 14.72 0.88
C PRO A 117 -5.68 15.90 1.19
N TYR A 118 -4.37 15.64 1.24
CA TYR A 118 -3.39 16.66 1.53
C TYR A 118 -3.15 17.53 0.29
N LEU A 119 -3.61 18.78 0.38
CA LEU A 119 -3.54 19.78 -0.70
C LEU A 119 -2.79 21.03 -0.21
N GLY A 120 -1.70 20.82 0.52
CA GLY A 120 -0.85 21.88 1.07
C GLY A 120 -0.13 22.71 0.02
N ASN A 121 0.46 23.83 0.46
CA ASN A 121 1.27 24.73 -0.34
C ASN A 121 2.77 24.54 -0.04
N ASP A 122 3.23 23.29 0.00
CA ASP A 122 4.62 22.92 0.26
C ASP A 122 5.17 21.92 -0.76
N ASP A 123 6.46 21.60 -0.61
CA ASP A 123 7.18 20.74 -1.55
C ASP A 123 6.65 19.30 -1.51
N PHE A 124 6.14 18.83 -0.36
CA PHE A 124 5.61 17.49 -0.21
C PHE A 124 4.35 17.31 -1.06
N ALA A 125 3.39 18.24 -0.96
CA ALA A 125 2.21 18.22 -1.84
C ALA A 125 2.60 18.36 -3.32
N ASP A 126 3.61 19.17 -3.62
CA ASP A 126 4.06 19.41 -4.99
C ASP A 126 4.69 18.17 -5.64
N VAL A 127 5.35 17.29 -4.88
CA VAL A 127 5.87 16.00 -5.38
C VAL A 127 4.75 15.13 -5.92
N PHE A 128 3.64 14.95 -5.19
CA PHE A 128 2.53 14.11 -5.66
C PHE A 128 1.79 14.72 -6.86
N ARG A 129 1.66 16.05 -6.89
CA ARG A 129 1.11 16.75 -8.07
C ARG A 129 1.97 16.52 -9.30
N LYS A 130 3.29 16.71 -9.18
CA LYS A 130 4.25 16.51 -10.27
C LYS A 130 4.33 15.05 -10.71
N LEU A 131 4.24 14.11 -9.77
CA LEU A 131 4.19 12.68 -10.07
C LEU A 131 2.96 12.36 -10.94
N ALA A 132 1.76 12.76 -10.51
CA ALA A 132 0.54 12.54 -11.27
C ALA A 132 0.59 13.24 -12.64
N TYR A 133 1.08 14.49 -12.66
CA TYR A 133 1.20 15.27 -13.89
C TYR A 133 2.22 14.70 -14.87
N GLY A 134 3.32 14.16 -14.37
CA GLY A 134 4.38 13.54 -15.17
C GLY A 134 3.95 12.20 -15.76
N ILE A 135 3.36 11.32 -14.95
CA ILE A 135 2.83 10.02 -15.40
C ILE A 135 1.86 10.21 -16.57
N GLN A 136 0.87 11.10 -16.40
CA GLN A 136 -0.19 11.26 -17.41
C GLN A 136 0.29 11.67 -18.80
N GLN A 137 1.54 12.17 -18.93
CA GLN A 137 2.13 12.54 -20.22
C GLN A 137 2.50 11.31 -21.07
N TYR A 138 2.67 10.14 -20.44
CA TYR A 138 3.19 8.93 -21.08
C TYR A 138 2.28 7.71 -20.90
N SER A 139 1.57 7.59 -19.78
CA SER A 139 0.60 6.52 -19.51
C SER A 139 -0.59 7.04 -18.71
N GLN A 140 -1.67 6.26 -18.56
CA GLN A 140 -2.78 6.70 -17.72
C GLN A 140 -2.35 6.71 -16.25
N VAL A 141 -2.57 7.82 -15.54
CA VAL A 141 -2.34 7.83 -14.08
C VAL A 141 -3.53 7.23 -13.34
N TRP A 142 -3.30 6.14 -12.63
CA TRP A 142 -4.29 5.52 -11.74
C TRP A 142 -4.10 6.10 -10.34
N ILE A 143 -5.13 6.76 -9.81
CA ILE A 143 -5.05 7.46 -8.53
C ILE A 143 -6.05 6.87 -7.55
N ASN A 144 -5.55 6.25 -6.48
CA ASN A 144 -6.41 5.88 -5.36
C ASN A 144 -6.72 7.09 -4.48
N ILE A 145 -8.00 7.25 -4.14
CA ILE A 145 -8.54 8.28 -3.26
C ILE A 145 -9.44 7.63 -2.21
N TRP A 146 -9.49 8.21 -1.02
CA TRP A 146 -10.17 7.57 0.11
C TRP A 146 -11.67 7.88 0.18
N ASN A 147 -12.14 8.91 -0.53
CA ASN A 147 -13.56 9.23 -0.67
C ASN A 147 -13.86 9.73 -2.09
N ALA A 148 -15.04 9.40 -2.61
CA ALA A 148 -15.46 9.84 -3.94
C ALA A 148 -15.41 11.36 -4.12
N SER A 149 -15.76 12.12 -3.08
CA SER A 149 -15.78 13.59 -3.10
C SER A 149 -14.37 14.21 -3.20
N ASP A 150 -13.32 13.46 -2.87
CA ASP A 150 -11.93 13.94 -2.94
C ASP A 150 -11.48 14.17 -4.40
N SER A 151 -12.08 13.44 -5.36
CA SER A 151 -11.80 13.60 -6.79
C SER A 151 -11.98 15.05 -7.25
N THR A 152 -13.06 15.72 -6.83
CA THR A 152 -13.34 17.10 -7.22
C THR A 152 -12.32 18.06 -6.60
N LEU A 153 -11.89 17.81 -5.36
CA LEU A 153 -10.90 18.63 -4.67
C LEU A 153 -9.53 18.55 -5.36
N ILE A 154 -9.11 17.33 -5.71
CA ILE A 154 -7.83 17.09 -6.39
C ILE A 154 -7.84 17.69 -7.80
N LEU A 155 -8.91 17.50 -8.58
CA LEU A 155 -9.01 18.09 -9.93
C LEU A 155 -8.96 19.63 -9.91
N GLN A 156 -9.66 20.26 -8.96
CA GLN A 156 -9.61 21.70 -8.78
C GLN A 156 -8.22 22.19 -8.37
N ASP A 157 -7.58 21.50 -7.42
CA ASP A 157 -6.24 21.83 -6.96
C ASP A 157 -5.21 21.71 -8.10
N MET A 158 -5.21 20.60 -8.83
CA MET A 158 -4.34 20.36 -9.99
C MET A 158 -4.52 21.43 -11.07
N THR A 159 -5.77 21.83 -11.36
CA THR A 159 -6.06 22.93 -12.28
C THR A 159 -5.51 24.27 -11.78
N GLN A 160 -5.71 24.60 -10.50
CA GLN A 160 -5.22 25.83 -9.88
C GLN A 160 -3.69 25.91 -9.86
N LYS A 161 -3.02 24.77 -9.79
CA LYS A 161 -1.55 24.65 -9.83
C LYS A 161 -0.98 24.61 -11.24
N GLY A 162 -1.81 24.73 -12.28
CA GLY A 162 -1.35 24.70 -13.67
C GLY A 162 -0.92 23.30 -14.15
N MET A 163 -1.38 22.25 -13.47
CA MET A 163 -1.08 20.85 -13.76
C MET A 163 -2.39 20.04 -13.96
N PRO A 164 -3.31 20.44 -14.85
CA PRO A 164 -4.60 19.77 -14.97
C PRO A 164 -4.44 18.28 -15.29
N LEU A 165 -5.23 17.42 -14.64
CA LEU A 165 -5.29 16.00 -14.97
C LEU A 165 -6.25 15.79 -16.14
N THR A 166 -5.77 15.11 -17.19
CA THR A 166 -6.50 14.86 -18.44
C THR A 166 -6.47 13.40 -18.88
N ASN A 167 -5.46 12.63 -18.46
CA ASN A 167 -5.34 11.19 -18.71
C ASN A 167 -5.21 10.43 -17.39
N TYR A 168 -6.33 10.25 -16.69
CA TYR A 168 -6.35 9.68 -15.34
C TYR A 168 -7.55 8.74 -15.12
N ARG A 169 -7.44 7.89 -14.10
CA ARG A 169 -8.55 7.09 -13.55
C ARG A 169 -8.51 7.13 -12.02
N PHE A 170 -9.63 7.45 -11.38
CA PHE A 170 -9.75 7.38 -9.92
C PHE A 170 -10.28 6.02 -9.47
N PHE A 171 -9.75 5.56 -8.34
CA PHE A 171 -10.23 4.40 -7.59
C PHE A 171 -10.55 4.83 -6.17
N ILE A 172 -11.63 4.31 -5.58
CA ILE A 172 -12.13 4.80 -4.28
C ILE A 172 -11.91 3.71 -3.24
N ASN A 173 -10.82 3.83 -2.48
CA ASN A 173 -10.48 2.91 -1.39
C ASN A 173 -9.83 3.67 -0.25
N ASN A 174 -10.28 3.46 0.99
CA ASN A 174 -9.50 3.89 2.15
C ASN A 174 -8.16 3.15 2.18
N GLY A 175 -7.10 3.85 2.60
CA GLY A 175 -5.76 3.29 2.81
C GLY A 175 -5.23 3.63 4.20
N ASN A 176 -4.05 3.12 4.52
CA ASN A 176 -3.28 3.51 5.70
C ASN A 176 -2.13 4.47 5.35
N SER A 177 -1.54 4.34 4.16
CA SER A 177 -0.34 5.08 3.78
C SER A 177 -0.28 5.45 2.29
N PHE A 178 0.90 5.89 1.83
CA PHE A 178 1.18 6.23 0.44
C PHE A 178 2.18 5.32 -0.27
N TRP A 179 2.55 4.19 0.34
CA TRP A 179 3.58 3.27 -0.15
C TRP A 179 3.03 2.28 -1.18
N TYR A 180 2.50 2.79 -2.30
CA TYR A 180 1.77 1.98 -3.29
C TYR A 180 2.66 1.11 -4.17
N ARG A 181 3.98 1.37 -4.17
CA ARG A 181 4.97 0.41 -4.66
C ARG A 181 4.93 -0.88 -3.83
N ASP A 182 4.73 -0.78 -2.52
CA ASP A 182 4.79 -1.94 -1.63
C ASP A 182 3.48 -2.73 -1.59
N CYS A 183 2.34 -2.04 -1.55
CA CYS A 183 1.01 -2.63 -1.35
C CYS A 183 0.11 -2.66 -2.59
N GLY A 184 0.63 -2.18 -3.74
CA GLY A 184 -0.09 -2.20 -5.00
C GLY A 184 -0.11 -3.59 -5.65
N PRO A 185 -0.96 -3.78 -6.68
CA PRO A 185 -0.99 -5.03 -7.41
C PRO A 185 0.31 -5.24 -8.19
N VAL A 186 0.82 -6.47 -8.18
CA VAL A 186 1.94 -6.87 -9.03
C VAL A 186 1.39 -7.50 -10.29
N ALA A 187 1.48 -6.80 -11.42
CA ALA A 187 0.91 -7.24 -12.68
C ALA A 187 1.75 -8.32 -13.36
N PHE A 188 1.08 -9.21 -14.07
CA PHE A 188 1.69 -10.23 -14.93
C PHE A 188 0.82 -10.47 -16.17
N TYR A 189 1.46 -10.95 -17.23
CA TYR A 189 0.79 -11.46 -18.42
C TYR A 189 0.63 -12.97 -18.33
N TYR A 190 -0.43 -13.53 -18.94
CA TYR A 190 -0.61 -14.97 -19.07
C TYR A 190 -1.52 -15.32 -20.26
N GLY A 191 -1.47 -16.57 -20.71
CA GLY A 191 -2.28 -17.06 -21.83
C GLY A 191 -1.82 -16.54 -23.20
N GLU A 192 -2.41 -17.12 -24.26
CA GLU A 192 -2.01 -16.85 -25.65
C GLU A 192 -2.38 -15.45 -26.18
N GLU A 193 -3.18 -14.69 -25.43
CA GLU A 193 -3.68 -13.36 -25.81
C GLU A 193 -3.18 -12.25 -24.86
N ASP A 194 -2.06 -12.49 -24.16
CA ASP A 194 -1.44 -11.55 -23.20
C ASP A 194 -2.45 -10.97 -22.18
N GLN A 195 -3.24 -11.86 -21.56
CA GLN A 195 -4.19 -11.46 -20.53
C GLN A 195 -3.45 -10.89 -19.33
N ILE A 196 -4.00 -9.83 -18.73
CA ILE A 196 -3.42 -9.19 -17.56
C ILE A 196 -4.08 -9.76 -16.29
N GLY A 197 -3.26 -10.24 -15.37
CA GLY A 197 -3.65 -10.63 -14.02
C GLY A 197 -2.84 -9.88 -12.97
N PHE A 198 -3.38 -9.77 -11.76
CA PHE A 198 -2.71 -9.14 -10.63
C PHE A 198 -2.43 -10.17 -9.53
N MET A 199 -1.19 -10.20 -9.06
CA MET A 199 -0.80 -10.88 -7.84
C MET A 199 -0.94 -9.91 -6.66
N ASP A 200 -1.59 -10.39 -5.61
CA ASP A 200 -1.88 -9.68 -4.37
C ASP A 200 -1.14 -10.38 -3.22
N PHE A 201 0.02 -9.83 -2.86
CA PHE A 201 0.83 -10.31 -1.74
C PHE A 201 0.31 -9.73 -0.42
N GLU A 202 0.44 -10.49 0.67
CA GLU A 202 0.05 -9.98 2.00
C GLU A 202 0.98 -8.81 2.36
N TYR A 203 0.40 -7.63 2.59
CA TYR A 203 1.15 -6.43 2.95
C TYR A 203 1.11 -6.22 4.45
N TYR A 204 2.30 -6.06 5.05
CA TYR A 204 2.56 -5.64 6.43
C TYR A 204 1.37 -5.73 7.41
N GLY A 205 1.41 -6.68 8.34
CA GLY A 205 0.30 -6.97 9.27
C GLY A 205 -0.34 -5.76 10.00
N GLY A 206 0.39 -4.65 10.16
CA GLY A 206 -0.11 -3.42 10.77
C GLY A 206 -0.88 -2.46 9.86
N ARG A 207 -1.05 -2.75 8.56
CA ARG A 207 -1.70 -1.87 7.57
C ARG A 207 -2.79 -2.60 6.77
N PRO A 208 -3.91 -2.97 7.42
CA PRO A 208 -4.93 -3.82 6.80
C PRO A 208 -5.77 -3.14 5.72
N LEU A 209 -5.73 -1.81 5.56
CA LEU A 209 -6.37 -1.15 4.41
C LEU A 209 -5.44 -1.09 3.21
N ASP A 210 -4.13 -0.90 3.42
CA ASP A 210 -3.14 -0.97 2.34
C ASP A 210 -3.06 -2.38 1.74
N ASP A 211 -3.13 -3.42 2.58
CA ASP A 211 -3.22 -4.84 2.17
C ASP A 211 -4.39 -5.14 1.22
N LEU A 212 -5.48 -4.36 1.31
CA LEU A 212 -6.64 -4.55 0.43
C LEU A 212 -6.52 -3.81 -0.91
N ILE A 213 -5.48 -3.00 -1.13
CA ILE A 213 -5.39 -2.11 -2.30
C ILE A 213 -5.26 -2.92 -3.58
N ALA A 214 -4.29 -3.85 -3.67
CA ALA A 214 -4.10 -4.67 -4.86
C ALA A 214 -5.40 -5.37 -5.30
N LYS A 215 -6.07 -6.03 -4.35
CA LYS A 215 -7.36 -6.68 -4.59
C LYS A 215 -8.45 -5.72 -5.05
N ARG A 216 -8.69 -4.64 -4.30
CA ARG A 216 -9.78 -3.69 -4.62
C ARG A 216 -9.55 -3.01 -5.97
N ILE A 217 -8.31 -2.67 -6.30
CA ILE A 217 -7.95 -2.07 -7.58
C ILE A 217 -8.17 -3.07 -8.72
N GLY A 218 -7.70 -4.31 -8.59
CA GLY A 218 -7.92 -5.35 -9.60
C GLY A 218 -9.41 -5.61 -9.87
N GLU A 219 -10.21 -5.77 -8.81
CA GLU A 219 -11.66 -5.95 -8.92
C GLU A 219 -12.34 -4.75 -9.61
N GLN A 220 -11.97 -3.52 -9.24
CA GLN A 220 -12.52 -2.30 -9.86
C GLN A 220 -12.04 -2.10 -11.30
N ALA A 221 -10.83 -2.55 -11.62
CA ALA A 221 -10.25 -2.50 -12.95
C ALA A 221 -10.81 -3.57 -13.89
N GLY A 222 -11.36 -4.66 -13.34
CA GLY A 222 -11.84 -5.80 -14.09
C GLY A 222 -10.77 -6.84 -14.39
N PHE A 223 -9.68 -6.85 -13.61
CA PHE A 223 -8.60 -7.83 -13.75
C PHE A 223 -8.75 -8.98 -12.73
N PRO A 224 -8.43 -10.23 -13.11
CA PRO A 224 -8.29 -11.33 -12.17
C PRO A 224 -7.24 -11.00 -11.10
N VAL A 225 -7.56 -11.29 -9.84
CA VAL A 225 -6.65 -11.11 -8.71
C VAL A 225 -6.38 -12.43 -8.03
N TYR A 226 -5.11 -12.72 -7.79
CA TYR A 226 -4.62 -13.90 -7.09
C TYR A 226 -4.03 -13.47 -5.74
N THR A 227 -4.80 -13.67 -4.66
CA THR A 227 -4.41 -13.26 -3.31
C THR A 227 -3.65 -14.37 -2.59
N THR A 228 -2.49 -14.03 -2.04
CA THR A 228 -1.58 -14.93 -1.33
C THR A 228 -1.55 -14.64 0.17
N THR A 229 -0.86 -15.47 0.95
CA THR A 229 -0.56 -15.21 2.37
C THR A 229 0.94 -15.08 2.62
N ILE A 230 1.74 -14.93 1.56
CA ILE A 230 3.17 -14.62 1.66
C ILE A 230 3.26 -13.13 1.91
N GLU A 231 3.95 -12.74 2.98
CA GLU A 231 4.24 -11.33 3.19
C GLU A 231 5.36 -10.90 2.25
N TYR A 232 5.04 -10.00 1.33
CA TYR A 232 5.99 -9.48 0.37
C TYR A 232 5.59 -8.10 -0.09
N GLU A 233 6.58 -7.27 -0.40
CA GLU A 233 6.41 -5.85 -0.69
C GLU A 233 7.06 -5.55 -2.02
N GLY A 234 6.36 -4.81 -2.88
CA GLY A 234 6.83 -4.56 -4.25
C GLY A 234 8.16 -3.81 -4.37
N GLY A 235 8.57 -3.00 -3.39
CA GLY A 235 9.93 -2.41 -3.37
C GLY A 235 11.04 -3.46 -3.25
N ASN A 236 10.71 -4.68 -2.83
CA ASN A 236 11.63 -5.81 -2.78
C ASN A 236 11.45 -6.79 -3.95
N ILE A 237 10.76 -6.40 -5.02
CA ILE A 237 10.54 -7.16 -6.25
C ILE A 237 11.28 -6.49 -7.39
N LEU A 238 12.30 -7.14 -7.93
CA LEU A 238 12.98 -6.70 -9.15
C LEU A 238 13.04 -7.87 -10.13
N VAL A 239 12.28 -7.79 -11.21
CA VAL A 239 12.15 -8.85 -12.23
C VAL A 239 12.76 -8.42 -13.55
N ASP A 240 13.34 -9.38 -14.28
CA ASP A 240 14.00 -9.15 -15.58
C ASP A 240 13.08 -9.35 -16.79
N GLY A 241 11.81 -9.70 -16.60
CA GLY A 241 10.91 -10.06 -17.71
C GLY A 241 11.17 -11.44 -18.33
N LEU A 242 12.24 -12.13 -17.92
CA LEU A 242 12.71 -13.41 -18.48
C LEU A 242 12.69 -14.56 -17.45
N GLY A 243 11.92 -14.39 -16.37
CA GLY A 243 11.72 -15.43 -15.35
C GLY A 243 12.72 -15.40 -14.19
N SER A 244 13.52 -14.33 -14.03
CA SER A 244 14.29 -14.12 -12.80
C SER A 244 13.66 -13.09 -11.88
N LEU A 245 13.67 -13.40 -10.59
CA LEU A 245 13.45 -12.45 -9.51
C LEU A 245 14.76 -12.17 -8.79
N PHE A 246 15.03 -10.89 -8.55
CA PHE A 246 16.02 -10.40 -7.62
C PHE A 246 15.30 -9.77 -6.44
N THR A 247 15.65 -10.22 -5.24
CA THR A 247 15.02 -9.80 -3.99
C THR A 247 16.08 -9.72 -2.90
N SER A 248 15.81 -9.01 -1.81
CA SER A 248 16.70 -9.02 -0.65
C SER A 248 16.30 -10.06 0.41
N SER A 249 17.23 -10.37 1.31
CA SER A 249 16.99 -11.26 2.45
C SER A 249 15.91 -10.78 3.43
N ALA A 250 15.42 -9.53 3.31
CA ALA A 250 14.38 -8.96 4.15
C ALA A 250 13.08 -9.78 4.10
N VAL A 251 12.78 -10.39 2.95
CA VAL A 251 11.61 -11.25 2.75
C VAL A 251 11.55 -12.42 3.74
N TYR A 252 12.72 -12.91 4.20
CA TYR A 252 12.76 -14.00 5.17
C TYR A 252 12.32 -13.58 6.56
N ALA A 253 12.69 -12.37 7.00
CA ALA A 253 12.34 -11.90 8.33
C ALA A 253 10.83 -11.67 8.46
N LEU A 254 10.21 -11.09 7.43
CA LEU A 254 8.76 -10.89 7.34
C LEU A 254 7.99 -12.21 7.44
N ASN A 255 8.50 -13.30 6.83
CA ASN A 255 7.79 -14.57 6.81
C ASN A 255 8.18 -15.54 7.95
N ALA A 256 9.16 -15.21 8.79
CA ALA A 256 9.63 -16.06 9.89
C ALA A 256 8.90 -15.82 11.23
N ASP A 257 8.06 -14.79 11.30
CA ASP A 257 7.31 -14.46 12.52
C ASP A 257 5.87 -15.05 12.53
N ARG A 258 5.10 -14.72 13.56
CA ARG A 258 3.72 -15.19 13.76
C ARG A 258 2.68 -14.08 13.72
N TYR A 259 3.08 -12.86 13.39
CA TYR A 259 2.24 -11.67 13.34
C TYR A 259 1.56 -11.61 11.98
N GLY A 260 0.24 -11.73 11.96
CA GLY A 260 -0.56 -11.49 10.75
C GLY A 260 -1.28 -10.15 10.80
N LEU A 261 -2.18 -9.96 9.84
CA LEU A 261 -2.99 -8.76 9.66
C LEU A 261 -3.83 -8.40 10.91
N TYR A 262 -3.91 -7.10 11.19
CA TYR A 262 -4.90 -6.56 12.11
C TYR A 262 -6.30 -6.65 11.53
N TYR A 263 -7.28 -6.90 12.39
CA TYR A 263 -8.69 -6.92 12.02
C TYR A 263 -9.55 -6.23 13.08
N LEU A 264 -10.74 -5.78 12.67
CA LEU A 264 -11.74 -5.23 13.57
C LEU A 264 -12.65 -6.35 14.07
N THR A 265 -12.74 -6.55 15.39
CA THR A 265 -13.67 -7.51 15.96
C THR A 265 -15.13 -7.03 15.79
N PRO A 266 -16.13 -7.93 15.91
CA PRO A 266 -17.54 -7.52 15.92
C PRO A 266 -17.91 -6.49 17.02
N THR A 267 -17.06 -6.34 18.05
CA THR A 267 -17.22 -5.39 19.15
C THR A 267 -16.41 -4.10 18.96
N ASN A 268 -15.91 -3.84 17.75
CA ASN A 268 -15.06 -2.69 17.41
C ASN A 268 -13.75 -2.61 18.21
N GLN A 269 -13.18 -3.77 18.57
CA GLN A 269 -11.87 -3.87 19.21
C GLN A 269 -10.82 -4.31 18.18
N LEU A 270 -9.55 -4.00 18.47
CA LEU A 270 -8.44 -4.44 17.64
C LEU A 270 -8.12 -5.91 17.90
N GLY A 271 -8.13 -6.72 16.85
CA GLY A 271 -7.60 -8.08 16.84
C GLY A 271 -6.38 -8.20 15.94
N GLN A 272 -5.58 -9.24 16.14
CA GLN A 272 -4.45 -9.58 15.26
C GLN A 272 -4.55 -11.05 14.86
N GLN A 273 -4.43 -11.31 13.56
CA GLN A 273 -4.31 -12.67 13.04
C GLN A 273 -2.94 -13.25 13.40
N SER A 274 -2.84 -14.57 13.41
CA SER A 274 -1.54 -15.25 13.52
C SER A 274 -1.28 -16.06 12.26
N LYS A 275 -0.06 -15.95 11.73
CA LYS A 275 0.41 -16.71 10.56
C LYS A 275 1.36 -17.83 10.98
N THR A 276 1.50 -18.80 10.08
CA THR A 276 2.47 -19.89 10.25
C THR A 276 3.84 -19.41 9.75
N PRO A 277 4.89 -19.44 10.59
CA PRO A 277 6.24 -19.11 10.16
C PRO A 277 6.71 -20.02 9.02
N LEU A 278 7.34 -19.43 8.02
CA LEU A 278 7.93 -20.13 6.89
C LEU A 278 9.45 -20.21 7.04
N SER A 279 10.02 -21.34 6.60
CA SER A 279 11.46 -21.45 6.38
C SER A 279 11.88 -20.69 5.13
N LYS A 280 13.17 -20.34 5.01
CA LYS A 280 13.73 -19.70 3.80
C LYS A 280 13.43 -20.49 2.53
N GLN A 281 13.50 -21.82 2.61
CA GLN A 281 13.17 -22.69 1.47
C GLN A 281 11.69 -22.55 1.08
N GLN A 282 10.77 -22.58 2.04
CA GLN A 282 9.34 -22.41 1.76
C GLN A 282 9.01 -21.04 1.17
N VAL A 283 9.70 -19.99 1.62
CA VAL A 283 9.58 -18.65 1.02
C VAL A 283 10.04 -18.69 -0.43
N ASN A 284 11.23 -19.23 -0.71
CA ASN A 284 11.75 -19.33 -2.08
C ASN A 284 10.84 -20.17 -2.98
N ASP A 285 10.36 -21.32 -2.51
CA ASP A 285 9.44 -22.20 -3.24
C ASP A 285 8.12 -21.47 -3.54
N SER A 286 7.63 -20.69 -2.59
CA SER A 286 6.39 -19.92 -2.75
C SER A 286 6.56 -18.79 -3.76
N LEU A 287 7.65 -18.01 -3.69
CA LEU A 287 7.94 -16.96 -4.68
C LEU A 287 8.12 -17.55 -6.09
N THR A 288 8.84 -18.67 -6.19
CA THR A 288 9.06 -19.38 -7.46
C THR A 288 7.73 -19.84 -8.09
N HIS A 289 6.84 -20.42 -7.28
CA HIS A 289 5.51 -20.85 -7.73
C HIS A 289 4.60 -19.67 -8.07
N LEU A 290 4.48 -18.70 -7.16
CA LEU A 290 3.56 -17.57 -7.28
C LEU A 290 3.96 -16.62 -8.40
N MET A 291 5.24 -16.54 -8.76
CA MET A 291 5.72 -15.65 -9.82
C MET A 291 6.20 -16.38 -11.08
N ASN A 292 5.98 -17.70 -11.16
CA ASN A 292 6.42 -18.55 -12.28
C ASN A 292 7.90 -18.33 -12.67
N LEU A 293 8.80 -18.44 -11.69
CA LEU A 293 10.21 -18.08 -11.87
C LEU A 293 11.05 -19.30 -12.28
N ASP A 294 12.00 -19.08 -13.18
CA ASP A 294 13.13 -19.98 -13.43
C ASP A 294 14.23 -19.80 -12.39
N ARG A 295 14.36 -18.57 -11.86
CA ARG A 295 15.44 -18.20 -10.96
C ARG A 295 14.99 -17.19 -9.90
N CYS A 296 15.28 -17.47 -8.63
CA CYS A 296 15.13 -16.54 -7.53
C CYS A 296 16.50 -16.24 -6.90
N VAL A 297 16.97 -15.00 -7.03
CA VAL A 297 18.26 -14.52 -6.53
C VAL A 297 18.04 -13.66 -5.30
N VAL A 298 18.56 -14.12 -4.16
CA VAL A 298 18.41 -13.41 -2.87
C VAL A 298 19.70 -12.69 -2.49
N LEU A 299 19.66 -11.37 -2.52
CA LEU A 299 20.74 -10.45 -2.19
C LEU A 299 20.72 -10.06 -0.69
N PRO A 300 21.81 -9.49 -0.15
CA PRO A 300 21.80 -8.92 1.20
C PRO A 300 20.79 -7.78 1.34
N GLU A 301 20.05 -7.74 2.44
CA GLU A 301 19.18 -6.60 2.77
C GLU A 301 19.99 -5.33 3.08
N LEU A 302 19.41 -4.16 2.77
CA LEU A 302 19.99 -2.88 3.13
C LEU A 302 19.76 -2.57 4.62
N LEU A 303 20.84 -2.37 5.38
CA LEU A 303 20.76 -2.29 6.85
C LEU A 303 20.41 -0.90 7.40
N TYR A 304 20.60 0.17 6.63
CA TYR A 304 20.52 1.57 7.10
C TYR A 304 19.59 2.43 6.24
N ASP A 305 18.40 1.90 5.96
CA ASP A 305 17.44 2.47 5.00
C ASP A 305 16.13 2.95 5.65
N GLY A 306 16.02 2.85 6.98
CA GLY A 306 14.77 3.09 7.69
C GLY A 306 13.97 1.82 8.01
N GLY A 307 14.49 0.64 7.68
CA GLY A 307 14.02 -0.66 8.17
C GLY A 307 13.26 -1.51 7.16
N THR A 308 13.50 -1.33 5.86
CA THR A 308 12.80 -2.08 4.79
C THR A 308 13.64 -3.24 4.26
N GLY A 309 14.95 -3.01 4.14
CA GLY A 309 15.88 -3.93 3.51
C GLY A 309 15.75 -4.02 1.98
N HIS A 310 14.89 -3.21 1.37
CA HIS A 310 14.44 -3.35 -0.02
C HIS A 310 15.54 -3.21 -1.07
N ILE A 311 15.36 -3.96 -2.18
CA ILE A 311 16.30 -3.99 -3.30
C ILE A 311 16.27 -2.70 -4.13
N ASP A 312 15.09 -2.09 -4.30
CA ASP A 312 14.87 -0.86 -5.08
C ASP A 312 15.63 0.37 -4.55
N LEU A 313 16.18 0.28 -3.34
CA LEU A 313 17.00 1.32 -2.73
C LEU A 313 18.48 1.27 -3.15
N TYR A 314 18.94 0.18 -3.79
CA TYR A 314 20.35 0.01 -4.15
C TYR A 314 20.61 -0.73 -5.46
N ALA A 315 19.59 -1.31 -6.10
CA ALA A 315 19.68 -1.92 -7.41
C ALA A 315 18.41 -1.65 -8.22
N ASP A 316 18.56 -1.56 -9.53
CA ASP A 316 17.48 -1.36 -10.48
C ASP A 316 17.87 -2.00 -11.82
N MET A 317 16.89 -2.23 -12.70
CA MET A 317 17.07 -2.81 -14.03
C MET A 317 16.63 -1.84 -15.10
N VAL A 318 17.49 -1.66 -16.11
CA VAL A 318 17.23 -0.78 -17.25
C VAL A 318 16.92 -1.56 -18.53
N ASP A 319 17.26 -2.84 -18.57
CA ASP A 319 16.88 -3.85 -19.57
C ASP A 319 16.96 -5.26 -18.95
N GLU A 320 16.71 -6.28 -19.77
CA GLU A 320 16.68 -7.71 -19.42
C GLU A 320 18.00 -8.33 -18.92
#